data_AF-A0A939HXM8-F1
#
_entry.id   AF-A0A939HXM8-F1
#
_cell.length_a   1.000
_cell.length_b   1.000
_cell.length_c   1.000
_cell.angle_alpha   90.00
_cell.angle_beta   90.00
_cell.angle_gamma   90.00
#
_symmetry.space_group_name_H-M   'P 1'
#
loop_
_entity.id
_entity.type
_entity.pdbx_description
1 polymer ?
#
loop_
_entity_poly.entity_id
_entity_poly.type
_entity_poly.pdbx_seq_one_letter_code
_entity_poly.pdbx_strand_id
1 'polypeptide(L)' 'MPLAVYREVAAHLRQVKGVYAGEIGQQSREFDYRDSQVGGLLIEYAPQADRNSRVRVEQILAIYSDRYGAWEVRPAE' A
#
# COMPACT_ATOMS: atom_id res chain seq x y z
N MET A 1 -4.33 1.92 -10.33
CA MET A 1 -4.22 0.48 -9.98
C MET A 1 -5.59 -0.05 -9.55
N PRO A 2 -5.99 -1.30 -9.87
CA PRO A 2 -7.31 -1.84 -9.49
C PRO A 2 -7.48 -2.08 -7.98
N LEU A 3 -8.71 -1.99 -7.47
CA LEU A 3 -9.05 -2.22 -6.05
C LEU A 3 -8.54 -3.58 -5.52
N ALA A 4 -8.71 -4.64 -6.31
CA ALA A 4 -8.27 -5.99 -5.91
C ALA A 4 -6.76 -6.04 -5.65
N VAL A 5 -5.98 -5.30 -6.44
CA VAL A 5 -4.51 -5.23 -6.30
C VAL A 5 -4.14 -4.48 -5.02
N TYR A 6 -4.79 -3.35 -4.73
CA TYR A 6 -4.59 -2.64 -3.46
C TYR A 6 -4.85 -3.55 -2.24
N ARG A 7 -5.94 -4.32 -2.28
CA ARG A 7 -6.30 -5.27 -1.22
C ARG A 7 -5.28 -6.38 -1.05
N GLU A 8 -4.78 -6.93 -2.16
CA GLU A 8 -3.76 -7.97 -2.16
C GLU A 8 -2.44 -7.45 -1.58
N VAL A 9 -1.99 -6.27 -2.01
CA VAL A 9 -0.79 -5.61 -1.48
C VAL A 9 -0.93 -5.40 0.03
N ALA A 10 -2.06 -4.84 0.47
CA ALA A 10 -2.33 -4.63 1.89
C ALA A 10 -2.30 -5.94 2.68
N ALA A 11 -2.84 -7.03 2.13
CA ALA A 11 -2.81 -8.35 2.75
C ALA A 11 -1.38 -8.87 2.93
N HIS A 12 -0.52 -8.73 1.93
CA HIS A 12 0.91 -9.13 2.04
C HIS A 12 1.68 -8.27 3.03
N LEU A 13 1.46 -6.95 3.04
CA LEU A 13 2.13 -6.03 3.97
C LEU A 13 1.77 -6.36 5.43
N ARG A 14 0.52 -6.72 5.72
CA ARG A 14 0.07 -7.11 7.06
C ARG A 14 0.73 -8.38 7.60
N GLN A 15 1.33 -9.20 6.74
CA GLN A 15 2.08 -10.39 7.16
C GLN A 15 3.50 -10.05 7.62
N VAL A 16 3.98 -8.83 7.37
CA VAL A 16 5.31 -8.40 7.80
C VAL A 16 5.26 -7.98 9.27
N LYS A 17 6.13 -8.57 10.09
CA LYS A 17 6.19 -8.31 11.54
C LYS A 17 6.39 -6.81 11.79
N GLY A 18 5.52 -6.23 12.62
CA GLY A 18 5.59 -4.82 13.01
C GLY A 18 5.13 -3.84 11.92
N VAL A 19 4.50 -4.32 10.84
CA VAL A 19 3.93 -3.46 9.79
C VAL A 19 2.41 -3.46 9.90
N TYR A 20 1.85 -2.27 10.01
CA TYR A 20 0.43 -2.03 9.82
C TYR A 20 0.20 -1.51 8.39
N ALA A 21 -0.83 -2.02 7.72
CA ALA A 21 -1.23 -1.54 6.41
C ALA A 21 -2.74 -1.35 6.33
N GLY A 22 -3.15 -0.17 5.85
CA GLY A 22 -4.54 0.25 5.69
C GLY A 22 -4.82 0.75 4.28
N GLU A 23 -6.10 0.82 3.92
CA GLU A 23 -6.56 1.43 2.68
C GLU A 23 -6.92 2.89 2.95
N ILE A 24 -6.43 3.82 2.13
CA ILE A 24 -6.83 5.23 2.17
C ILE A 24 -7.98 5.39 1.18
N GLY A 25 -9.10 5.94 1.64
CA GLY A 25 -10.28 6.18 0.79
C GLY A 25 -9.94 7.04 -0.42
N GLN A 26 -10.67 6.82 -1.52
CA GLN A 26 -10.57 7.68 -2.71
C GLN A 26 -10.93 9.13 -2.35
N GLN A 27 -10.10 10.08 -2.79
CA GLN A 27 -10.30 11.51 -2.55
C GLN A 27 -11.00 12.24 -3.72
N SER A 28 -11.16 11.56 -4.87
CA SER A 28 -11.95 12.11 -5.99
C SER A 28 -13.36 12.48 -5.52
N ARG A 29 -13.81 13.67 -5.92
CA ARG A 29 -15.17 14.16 -5.65
C ARG A 29 -16.19 13.65 -6.67
N GLU A 30 -15.73 13.02 -7.74
CA GLU A 30 -16.56 12.46 -8.80
C GLU A 30 -16.41 10.94 -8.82
N PHE A 31 -17.52 10.23 -8.96
CA PHE A 31 -17.53 8.78 -9.05
C PHE A 31 -17.31 8.33 -10.49
N ASP A 32 -16.22 7.59 -10.74
CA ASP A 32 -15.96 6.89 -12.01
C ASP A 32 -15.76 5.40 -11.73
N TYR A 33 -16.47 4.54 -12.46
CA TYR A 33 -16.32 3.08 -12.38
C TYR A 33 -14.92 2.58 -12.77
N ARG A 34 -14.16 3.40 -13.50
CA ARG A 34 -12.79 3.11 -13.93
C ARG A 34 -11.77 3.46 -12.85
N ASP A 35 -12.16 4.25 -11.86
CA ASP A 35 -11.30 4.61 -10.74
C ASP A 35 -11.35 3.57 -9.63
N SER A 36 -10.22 3.41 -8.94
CA SER A 36 -10.20 2.60 -7.72
C SER A 36 -10.99 3.31 -6.62
N GLN A 37 -11.82 2.53 -5.90
CA GLN A 37 -12.53 3.00 -4.70
C GLN A 37 -11.57 3.34 -3.53
N VAL A 38 -10.30 2.95 -3.66
CA VAL A 38 -9.21 3.24 -2.72
C VAL A 38 -8.20 4.15 -3.44
N GLY A 39 -7.80 5.23 -2.77
CA GLY A 39 -6.83 6.21 -3.28
C GLY A 39 -5.38 5.86 -2.99
N GLY A 40 -5.11 4.98 -2.02
CA GLY A 40 -3.75 4.59 -1.67
C GLY A 40 -3.67 3.58 -0.53
N LEU A 41 -2.45 3.29 -0.10
CA LEU A 41 -2.18 2.48 1.09
C LEU A 41 -1.52 3.33 2.15
N LEU A 42 -2.00 3.19 3.38
CA LEU A 42 -1.29 3.66 4.57
C LEU A 42 -0.36 2.53 5.02
N ILE A 43 0.91 2.82 5.26
CA ILE A 43 1.89 1.87 5.79
C ILE A 43 2.53 2.51 7.02
N GLU A 44 2.38 1.85 8.16
CA GLU A 44 2.95 2.30 9.43
C GLU A 44 3.86 1.21 10.00
N TYR A 45 4.99 1.64 10.55
CA TYR A 45 5.96 0.76 11.17
C TYR A 45 5.88 0.93 12.69
N ALA A 46 5.51 -0.13 13.39
CA ALA A 46 5.54 -0.16 14.84
C ALA A 46 7.00 -0.12 15.35
N PRO A 47 7.24 0.28 16.62
CA PRO A 47 8.60 0.42 17.17
C PRO A 47 9.48 -0.84 17.05
N GLN A 48 8.86 -2.02 17.04
CA GLN A 48 9.52 -3.32 16.90
C GLN A 48 9.82 -3.72 15.44
N ALA A 49 9.44 -2.91 14.45
CA ALA A 49 9.77 -3.17 13.05
C ALA A 49 11.26 -2.93 12.81
N ASP A 50 11.97 -4.01 12.46
CA ASP A 50 13.40 -3.97 12.23
C ASP A 50 13.73 -3.66 10.76
N ARG A 51 15.03 -3.65 10.44
CA ARG A 51 15.52 -3.43 9.08
C ARG A 51 14.98 -4.48 8.11
N ASN A 52 14.83 -5.73 8.53
CA ASN A 52 14.34 -6.81 7.67
C ASN A 52 12.87 -6.62 7.33
N SER A 53 12.06 -6.13 8.27
CA SER A 53 10.67 -5.75 8.00
C SER A 53 10.59 -4.67 6.90
N ARG A 54 11.43 -3.63 6.98
CA ARG A 54 11.48 -2.55 5.96
C ARG A 54 11.89 -3.08 4.58
N VAL A 55 12.96 -3.86 4.51
CA VAL A 55 13.42 -4.50 3.26
C VAL A 55 12.32 -5.38 2.67
N ARG A 56 11.59 -6.13 3.50
CA ARG A 56 10.50 -6.99 3.03
C ARG A 56 9.32 -6.19 2.49
N VAL A 57 8.98 -5.06 3.11
CA VAL A 57 7.96 -4.13 2.56
C VAL A 57 8.40 -3.60 1.19
N GLU A 58 9.65 -3.15 1.06
CA GLU A 58 10.19 -2.67 -0.22
C GLU A 58 10.13 -3.74 -1.31
N GLN A 59 10.48 -4.99 -0.99
CA GLN A 59 10.38 -6.12 -1.92
C GLN A 59 8.93 -6.40 -2.36
N ILE A 60 7.99 -6.37 -1.41
CA ILE A 60 6.56 -6.54 -1.73
C ILE A 60 6.15 -5.43 -2.69
N LEU A 61 6.42 -4.16 -2.37
CA LEU A 61 6.03 -3.02 -3.20
C LEU A 61 6.65 -3.09 -4.60
N ALA A 62 7.93 -3.48 -4.71
CA ALA A 62 8.64 -3.59 -5.99
C ALA A 62 7.98 -4.60 -6.95
N ILE A 63 7.52 -5.75 -6.43
CA ILE A 63 6.84 -6.78 -7.23
C ILE A 63 5.58 -6.21 -7.90
N TYR A 64 4.82 -5.37 -7.19
CA TYR A 64 3.61 -4.76 -7.75
C TYR A 64 3.93 -3.54 -8.62
N SER A 65 5.00 -2.79 -8.32
CA SER A 65 5.41 -1.65 -9.15
C SER A 65 5.80 -2.06 -10.56
N ASP A 66 6.47 -3.20 -10.71
CA ASP A 66 6.88 -3.74 -12.01
C ASP A 66 5.68 -3.98 -12.95
N ARG A 67 4.52 -4.36 -12.39
CA ARG A 67 3.32 -4.70 -13.16
C ARG A 67 2.31 -3.58 -13.30
N TYR A 68 2.21 -2.70 -12.30
CA TYR A 68 1.11 -1.72 -12.19
C TYR A 68 1.57 -0.26 -12.15
N GLY A 69 2.87 -0.01 -12.26
CA GLY A 69 3.48 1.33 -12.20
C GLY A 69 4.03 1.67 -10.82
N ALA A 70 4.93 2.67 -10.78
CA ALA A 70 5.61 3.08 -9.56
C ALA A 70 4.65 3.60 -8.48
N TRP A 71 4.97 3.33 -7.21
CA TRP A 71 4.27 3.91 -6.08
C TRP A 71 4.68 5.37 -5.87
N GLU A 72 3.70 6.23 -5.62
CA GLU A 72 3.96 7.56 -5.08
C GLU A 72 3.95 7.49 -3.54
N VAL A 73 5.05 7.90 -2.91
CA VAL A 73 5.17 7.92 -1.45
C VAL A 73 4.91 9.33 -0.96
N ARG A 74 3.90 9.48 -0.10
CA ARG A 74 3.60 10.74 0.59
C ARG A 74 3.67 10.53 2.11
N PRO A 75 4.22 11.50 2.86
CA PRO A 75 4.12 11.48 4.32
C PRO A 75 2.64 11.61 4.73
N ALA A 76 2.26 10.97 5.84
CA ALA A 76 0.94 11.21 6.44
C ALA A 76 0.90 12.66 6.96
N GLU A 77 -0.16 13.39 6.62
CA GLU A 77 -0.44 14.75 7.14
C GLU A 77 -0.95 14.72 8.59
#